data_AF-A0A3D0ZSZ9-F1
#
_entry.id   AF-A0A3D0ZSZ9-F1
#
_cell.length_a   1.000
_cell.length_b   1.000
_cell.length_c   1.000
_cell.angle_alpha   90.00
_cell.angle_beta   90.00
_cell.angle_gamma   90.00
#
_symmetry.space_group_name_H-M   'P 1'
#
loop_
_entity.id
_entity.type
_entity.pdbx_description
1 polymer ?
#
loop_
_entity_poly.entity_id
_entity_poly.type
_entity_poly.pdbx_seq_one_letter_code
_entity_poly.pdbx_strand_id
1 'polypeptide(L)' 'MYEVGQSVEVSEWSYNAPVQSRGERGTIIDMSGSVGDSENCYTVDLPEFGTLQLVEDDIKPLAPESTEEYE' A
#
# COMPACT_ATOMS: atom_id res chain seq x y z
N MET A 1 3.32 -7.39 -8.74
CA MET A 1 4.00 -6.11 -8.97
C MET A 1 2.92 -5.05 -8.96
N TYR A 2 3.05 -4.05 -8.09
CA TYR A 2 2.08 -2.97 -7.94
C TYR A 2 2.35 -1.84 -8.95
N GLU A 3 1.39 -0.94 -9.11
CA GLU A 3 1.51 0.23 -10.00
C GLU A 3 1.27 1.55 -9.25
N VAL A 4 1.89 2.64 -9.72
CA VAL A 4 1.57 3.99 -9.23
C VAL A 4 0.12 4.32 -9.57
N GLY A 5 -0.62 4.82 -8.59
CA GLY A 5 -2.06 5.05 -8.65
C GLY A 5 -2.90 3.87 -8.18
N GLN A 6 -2.29 2.71 -7.89
CA GLN A 6 -3.02 1.56 -7.38
C GLN A 6 -3.43 1.76 -5.91
N SER A 7 -4.69 1.48 -5.62
CA SER A 7 -5.20 1.44 -4.25
C SER A 7 -4.73 0.17 -3.53
N VAL A 8 -4.19 0.35 -2.34
CA VAL A 8 -3.69 -0.73 -1.49
C VAL A 8 -4.16 -0.54 -0.06
N GLU A 9 -4.19 -1.64 0.68
CA GLU A 9 -4.47 -1.63 2.12
C GLU A 9 -3.18 -1.98 2.87
N VAL A 10 -2.91 -1.26 3.95
CA VAL A 10 -1.77 -1.59 4.83
C VAL A 10 -2.08 -2.86 5.60
N SER A 11 -1.18 -3.84 5.54
CA SER A 11 -1.31 -5.10 6.26
C SER A 11 -1.35 -4.89 7.77
N GLU A 12 -2.25 -5.59 8.47
CA GLU A 12 -2.33 -5.62 9.93
C GLU A 12 -1.05 -6.16 10.61
N TRP A 13 -0.24 -6.89 9.84
CA TRP A 13 1.03 -7.47 10.27
C TRP A 13 2.23 -6.61 9.89
N SER A 14 2.01 -5.42 9.30
CA SER A 14 3.09 -4.55 8.86
C SER A 14 3.97 -4.12 10.02
N TYR A 15 5.28 -4.34 9.90
CA TYR A 15 6.27 -3.92 10.90
C TYR A 15 6.79 -2.50 10.66
N ASN A 16 6.69 -2.00 9.42
CA ASN A 16 7.15 -0.66 9.04
C ASN A 16 6.04 0.40 9.17
N ALA A 17 4.77 -0.01 9.21
CA ALA A 17 3.64 0.89 9.40
C ALA A 17 3.33 1.15 10.90
N PRO A 18 3.01 2.39 11.29
CA PRO A 18 2.40 2.71 12.58
C PRO A 18 1.17 1.83 12.85
N VAL A 19 1.00 1.36 14.09
CA VAL A 19 -0.14 0.48 14.46
C VAL A 19 -1.50 1.09 14.10
N GLN A 20 -1.62 2.42 14.12
CA GLN A 20 -2.84 3.15 13.81
C GLN A 20 -3.17 3.15 12.31
N SER A 21 -2.18 3.03 11.44
CA SER A 21 -2.36 3.03 9.99
C SER A 21 -2.47 1.61 9.40
N ARG A 22 -2.62 0.59 10.25
CA ARG A 22 -2.77 -0.81 9.84
C ARG A 22 -4.24 -1.09 9.52
N GLY A 23 -4.50 -1.72 8.38
CA GLY A 23 -5.85 -1.88 7.83
C GLY A 23 -6.39 -0.62 7.13
N GLU A 24 -5.61 0.45 7.09
CA GLU A 24 -5.96 1.68 6.39
C GLU A 24 -5.72 1.55 4.89
N ARG A 25 -6.53 2.29 4.13
CA ARG A 25 -6.47 2.28 2.66
C ARG A 25 -5.69 3.49 2.17
N GLY A 26 -4.79 3.24 1.23
CA GLY A 26 -3.99 4.28 0.60
C GLY A 26 -3.77 4.05 -0.88
N THR A 27 -3.01 4.94 -1.48
CA THR A 27 -2.67 4.89 -2.89
C THR A 27 -1.16 4.93 -3.06
N ILE A 28 -0.63 4.04 -3.91
CA ILE A 28 0.79 4.08 -4.24
C ILE A 28 1.06 5.33 -5.09
N ILE A 29 1.91 6.21 -4.59
CA ILE A 29 2.30 7.45 -5.29
C ILE A 29 3.71 7.37 -5.88
N ASP A 30 4.54 6.44 -5.40
CA ASP A 30 5.90 6.25 -5.88
C ASP A 30 6.39 4.81 -5.62
N MET A 31 7.27 4.31 -6.50
CA MET A 31 7.86 2.96 -6.43
C MET A 31 9.38 2.98 -6.56
N SER A 32 10.01 4.15 -6.37
CA SER A 32 11.41 4.39 -6.69
C SER A 32 12.36 4.22 -5.50
N GLY A 33 11.89 3.60 -4.42
CA GLY A 33 12.61 3.50 -3.15
C GLY A 33 13.28 2.15 -2.91
N SER A 34 14.41 2.20 -2.20
CA SER A 34 14.98 1.09 -1.44
C SER A 34 14.96 1.45 0.05
N VAL A 35 14.33 0.64 0.89
CA VAL A 35 14.36 0.78 2.36
C VAL A 35 15.28 -0.30 2.91
N GLY A 36 16.47 0.11 3.37
CA GLY A 36 17.50 -0.84 3.80
C GLY A 36 17.95 -1.73 2.65
N ASP A 37 17.85 -3.06 2.83
CA ASP A 37 18.19 -4.09 1.84
C ASP A 37 17.02 -4.52 0.95
N SER A 38 15.82 -3.94 1.12
CA SER A 38 14.63 -4.33 0.35
C SER A 38 14.52 -3.57 -0.97
N GLU A 39 14.56 -4.31 -2.09
CA GLU A 39 14.49 -3.76 -3.46
C GLU A 39 13.07 -3.32 -3.88
N ASN A 40 12.03 -3.75 -3.16
CA ASN A 40 10.62 -3.50 -3.52
C ASN A 40 9.92 -2.62 -2.47
N CYS A 41 10.18 -1.32 -2.51
CA CYS A 41 9.54 -0.36 -1.61
C CYS A 41 8.58 0.56 -2.35
N TYR A 42 7.44 0.81 -1.73
CA TYR A 42 6.32 1.55 -2.26
C TYR A 42 6.00 2.70 -1.31
N THR A 43 5.88 3.91 -1.85
CA THR A 43 5.39 5.06 -1.09
C THR A 43 3.88 5.08 -1.23
N VAL A 44 3.17 4.90 -0.12
CA VAL A 44 1.72 4.88 -0.05
C VAL A 44 1.25 6.16 0.63
N ASP A 45 0.40 6.93 -0.05
CA ASP A 45 -0.30 8.06 0.54
C ASP A 45 -1.55 7.55 1.27
N LEU A 46 -1.60 7.81 2.58
CA LEU A 46 -2.74 7.51 3.44
C LEU A 46 -3.45 8.82 3.80
N PRO A 47 -4.78 8.93 3.61
CA PRO A 47 -5.50 10.18 3.83
C PRO A 47 -5.37 10.75 5.24
N GLU A 48 -5.38 9.88 6.26
CA GLU A 48 -5.33 10.30 7.66
C GLU A 48 -3.91 10.32 8.25
N PHE A 49 -2.96 9.64 7.60
CA PHE A 49 -1.61 9.40 8.15
C PHE A 49 -0.48 9.99 7.29
N GLY A 50 -0.80 10.55 6.12
CA GLY A 50 0.17 11.05 5.15
C GLY A 50 0.89 9.94 4.41
N THR A 51 2.09 10.22 3.92
CA THR A 51 2.86 9.28 3.10
C THR A 51 3.70 8.34 3.96
N LEU A 52 3.57 7.04 3.75
CA LEU A 52 4.41 6.00 4.36
C LEU A 52 5.21 5.25 3.29
N GLN A 53 6.43 4.86 3.65
CA GLN A 53 7.25 3.99 2.83
C GLN A 53 7.15 2.56 3.35
N LEU A 54 6.58 1.67 2.55
CA LEU A 54 6.22 0.30 2.91
C LEU A 54 6.84 -0.69 1.93
N VAL A 55 7.14 -1.92 2.37
CA VAL A 55 7.59 -2.97 1.46
C VAL A 55 6.41 -3.76 0.91
N GLU A 56 6.66 -4.60 -0.09
CA GLU A 56 5.63 -5.46 -0.71
C GLU A 56 4.79 -6.26 0.31
N ASP A 57 5.44 -6.77 1.37
CA ASP A 57 4.80 -7.58 2.43
C ASP A 57 3.91 -6.75 3.38
N ASP A 58 4.15 -5.45 3.45
CA ASP A 58 3.41 -4.52 4.32
C ASP A 58 2.10 -4.05 3.68
N ILE A 59 1.88 -4.31 2.40
CA ILE A 59 0.71 -3.83 1.66
C ILE A 59 -0.02 -4.99 0.98
N LYS A 60 -1.33 -4.85 0.85
CA LYS A 60 -2.20 -5.80 0.17
C LYS A 60 -2.89 -5.08 -0.98
N PRO A 61 -3.03 -5.70 -2.16
CA PRO A 61 -3.82 -5.10 -3.22
C PRO A 61 -5.26 -5.05 -2.75
N LEU A 62 -5.87 -3.87 -2.77
CA LEU A 62 -7.33 -3.82 -2.74
C LEU A 62 -7.76 -4.38 -4.08
N ALA A 63 -8.57 -5.44 -4.05
CA ALA A 63 -9.22 -5.90 -5.28
C ALA A 63 -9.83 -4.66 -5.94
N PRO A 64 -9.63 -4.44 -7.26
CA PRO A 64 -10.45 -3.46 -7.94
C PRO A 64 -11.89 -3.79 -7.56
N GLU A 65 -12.67 -2.78 -7.15
CA GLU A 65 -14.10 -2.99 -6.91
C GLU A 65 -14.60 -3.81 -8.09
N SER A 66 -14.98 -5.06 -7.80
CA SER A 66 -15.38 -5.99 -8.85
C SER A 66 -16.52 -5.27 -9.53
N THR A 67 -16.32 -4.82 -10.77
CA THR A 67 -17.43 -4.48 -11.63
C THR A 67 -18.24 -5.76 -11.69
N GLU A 68 -19.26 -5.86 -10.85
CA GLU A 68 -20.35 -6.79 -11.05
C GLU A 68 -20.84 -6.52 -12.47
N GLU A 69 -20.40 -7.35 -13.41
CA GLU A 69 -21.08 -7.46 -14.69
C GLU A 69 -22.48 -7.97 -14.33
N TYR A 70 -23.45 -7.07 -14.35
CA TYR A 70 -24.85 -7.44 -14.37
C TYR A 70 -25.11 -8.14 -15.72
N GLU A 71 -25.17 -9.48 -15.73
CA GLU A 71 -25.82 -10.25 -16.79
C GLU A 71 -27.33 -10.40 -16.52
#